data_AF-A0A7S2VZ02-F1
#
_entry.id   AF-A0A7S2VZ02-F1
#
_cell.length_a   1.000
_cell.length_b   1.000
_cell.length_c   1.000
_cell.angle_alpha   90.00
_cell.angle_beta   90.00
_cell.angle_gamma   90.00
#
_symmetry.space_group_name_H-M   'P 1'
#
loop_
_entity.id
_entity.type
_entity.pdbx_description
1 polymer ?
#
loop_
_entity_poly.entity_id
_entity_poly.type
_entity_poly.pdbx_seq_one_letter_code
_entity_poly.pdbx_strand_id
1 'polypeptide(L)'
;WNLNSFDSAASFAAEVRDLKKNYAKGIFIGLILIVVFYLVPLLVATGATNSTQHEWVNGHLAAVALEIGGPWLGAWTVFGAGISNLALFQAEMSADAFQLMGMAQRGYLPKIL
;
A
#
# COMPACT_ATOMS: atom_id res chain seq x y z
N TRP A 1 -0.97 3.46 -8.50
CA TRP A 1 -1.05 3.57 -7.03
C TRP A 1 -1.19 2.20 -6.35
N ASN A 2 -2.22 1.39 -6.61
CA ASN A 2 -2.45 0.08 -5.93
C ASN A 2 -1.30 -0.96 -6.01
N LEU A 3 -0.39 -0.86 -7.00
CA LEU A 3 0.80 -1.72 -7.13
C LEU A 3 2.10 -0.92 -7.12
N ASN A 4 2.03 0.35 -6.69
CA ASN A 4 3.23 1.17 -6.56
C ASN A 4 4.15 0.56 -5.49
N SER A 5 5.47 0.76 -5.59
CA SER A 5 6.50 0.25 -4.68
C SER A 5 6.95 -1.21 -4.89
N PHE A 6 6.44 -1.92 -5.90
CA PHE A 6 7.01 -3.24 -6.28
C PHE A 6 8.46 -3.14 -6.79
N ASP A 7 8.82 -2.00 -7.36
CA ASP A 7 10.18 -1.62 -7.74
C ASP A 7 11.10 -1.45 -6.52
N SER A 8 10.56 -0.93 -5.40
CA SER A 8 11.28 -0.85 -4.13
C SER A 8 11.63 -2.23 -3.55
N ALA A 9 10.84 -3.27 -3.85
CA ALA A 9 11.18 -4.65 -3.48
C ALA A 9 12.49 -5.12 -4.15
N ALA A 10 12.81 -4.62 -5.35
CA ALA A 10 14.04 -4.97 -6.06
C ALA A 10 15.29 -4.46 -5.33
N SER A 11 15.18 -3.37 -4.54
CA SER A 11 16.29 -2.86 -3.72
C SER A 11 16.74 -3.87 -2.66
N PHE A 12 15.82 -4.72 -2.18
CA PHE A 12 16.13 -5.76 -1.18
C PHE A 12 16.60 -7.08 -1.81
N ALA A 13 16.58 -7.20 -3.14
CA ALA A 13 17.00 -8.43 -3.82
C ALA A 13 18.43 -8.86 -3.44
N ALA A 14 19.35 -7.89 -3.30
CA ALA A 14 20.74 -8.17 -2.93
C ALA A 14 20.92 -8.73 -1.51
N GLU A 15 19.97 -8.49 -0.61
CA GLU A 15 20.01 -8.93 0.79
C GLU A 15 19.32 -10.29 1.01
N VAL A 16 18.60 -10.81 0.02
CA VAL A 16 17.89 -12.08 0.12
C VAL A 16 18.83 -13.26 -0.08
N ARG A 17 18.93 -14.12 0.93
CA ARG A 17 19.62 -15.41 0.83
C ARG A 17 18.94 -16.30 -0.21
N ASP A 18 19.70 -16.85 -1.15
CA ASP A 18 19.18 -17.64 -2.29
C ASP A 18 18.10 -16.89 -3.10
N LEU A 19 18.54 -15.79 -3.73
CA LEU A 19 17.74 -14.87 -4.52
C LEU A 19 16.77 -15.59 -5.48
N LYS A 20 17.25 -16.57 -6.26
CA LYS A 20 16.43 -17.23 -7.30
C LYS A 20 15.19 -17.91 -6.72
N LYS A 21 15.28 -18.51 -5.54
CA LYS A 21 14.15 -19.22 -4.93
C LYS A 21 13.34 -18.33 -4.01
N ASN A 22 13.99 -17.61 -3.10
CA ASN A 22 13.29 -16.94 -2.00
C ASN A 22 12.68 -15.61 -2.45
N TYR A 23 13.36 -14.85 -3.31
CA TYR A 23 12.82 -13.61 -3.85
C TYR A 23 11.62 -13.88 -4.76
N ALA A 24 11.75 -14.84 -5.70
CA ALA A 24 10.67 -15.21 -6.60
C ALA A 24 9.43 -15.73 -5.85
N LYS A 25 9.62 -16.58 -4.82
CA LYS A 25 8.52 -17.03 -3.96
C LYS A 25 7.90 -15.89 -3.16
N GLY A 26 8.70 -15.00 -2.59
CA GLY A 26 8.21 -13.85 -1.82
C GLY A 26 7.35 -12.92 -2.66
N ILE A 27 7.83 -12.54 -3.85
CA ILE A 27 7.07 -11.72 -4.80
C ILE A 27 5.78 -12.41 -5.25
N PHE A 28 5.83 -13.71 -5.55
CA PHE A 28 4.65 -14.46 -5.99
C PHE A 28 3.59 -14.57 -4.89
N ILE A 29 4.00 -14.89 -3.66
CA ILE A 29 3.09 -14.96 -2.49
C ILE A 29 2.52 -13.58 -2.19
N GLY A 30 3.35 -12.53 -2.23
CA GLY A 30 2.91 -11.15 -2.04
C GLY A 30 1.87 -10.73 -3.06
N LEU A 31 2.07 -11.06 -4.34
CA LEU A 31 1.11 -10.78 -5.40
C LEU A 31 -0.23 -11.49 -5.17
N ILE A 32 -0.21 -12.78 -4.80
CA ILE A 32 -1.43 -13.53 -4.47
C ILE A 32 -2.17 -12.87 -3.30
N LEU A 33 -1.46 -12.53 -2.23
CA LEU A 33 -2.05 -11.86 -1.07
C LEU A 33 -2.71 -10.55 -1.47
N ILE A 34 -2.04 -9.72 -2.27
CA ILE A 34 -2.59 -8.47 -2.79
C ILE A 34 -3.88 -8.73 -3.56
N VAL A 35 -3.88 -9.66 -4.50
CA VAL A 35 -5.07 -10.01 -5.29
C VAL A 35 -6.22 -10.43 -4.37
N VAL A 36 -5.96 -11.28 -3.36
CA VAL A 36 -6.98 -11.71 -2.40
C VAL A 36 -7.51 -10.54 -1.58
N PHE A 37 -6.63 -9.69 -1.04
CA PHE A 37 -7.02 -8.55 -0.21
C PHE A 37 -7.71 -7.44 -0.99
N TYR A 38 -7.55 -7.34 -2.31
CA TYR A 38 -8.36 -6.46 -3.14
C TYR A 38 -9.69 -7.09 -3.55
N LEU A 39 -9.69 -8.38 -3.93
CA LEU A 39 -10.90 -9.04 -4.42
C LEU A 39 -11.92 -9.30 -3.32
N VAL A 40 -11.51 -9.73 -2.13
CA VAL A 40 -12.44 -10.10 -1.06
C VAL A 40 -13.29 -8.90 -0.60
N PRO A 41 -12.73 -7.73 -0.24
CA PRO A 41 -13.54 -6.58 0.16
C PRO A 41 -14.40 -6.06 -0.97
N LEU A 42 -13.90 -6.12 -2.21
CA LEU A 42 -14.65 -5.67 -3.38
C LEU A 42 -15.86 -6.57 -3.66
N LEU A 43 -15.68 -7.89 -3.60
CA LEU A 43 -16.78 -8.86 -3.73
C LEU A 43 -17.81 -8.71 -2.61
N VAL A 44 -17.37 -8.51 -1.37
CA VAL A 44 -18.26 -8.26 -0.23
C VAL A 44 -19.05 -6.97 -0.46
N ALA A 45 -18.38 -5.89 -0.87
CA ALA A 45 -19.04 -4.61 -1.12
C ALA A 45 -20.07 -4.69 -2.26
N THR A 46 -19.71 -5.28 -3.41
CA THR A 46 -20.62 -5.41 -4.55
C THR A 46 -21.72 -6.45 -4.33
N GLY A 47 -21.48 -7.46 -3.50
CA GLY A 47 -22.43 -8.56 -3.26
C GLY A 47 -23.43 -8.27 -2.15
N ALA A 48 -23.05 -7.47 -1.16
CA ALA A 48 -23.90 -7.14 -0.01
C ALA A 48 -24.62 -5.78 -0.16
N THR A 49 -24.24 -4.94 -1.14
CA THR A 49 -24.87 -3.64 -1.37
C THR A 49 -25.34 -3.50 -2.81
N ASN A 50 -26.52 -2.90 -3.02
CA ASN A 50 -27.00 -2.53 -4.37
C ASN A 50 -26.47 -1.14 -4.76
N SER A 51 -25.18 -0.90 -4.57
CA SER A 51 -24.56 0.41 -4.81
C SER A 51 -24.43 0.70 -6.31
N THR A 52 -24.84 1.89 -6.73
CA THR A 52 -24.64 2.33 -8.12
C THR A 52 -23.20 2.82 -8.34
N GLN A 53 -22.69 2.73 -9.57
CA GLN A 53 -21.29 3.08 -9.88
C GLN A 53 -20.92 4.53 -9.52
N HIS A 54 -21.90 5.43 -9.41
CA HIS A 54 -21.71 6.81 -8.98
C HIS A 54 -21.43 6.96 -7.47
N GLU A 55 -21.73 5.96 -6.66
CA GLU A 55 -21.50 5.96 -5.20
C GLU A 55 -20.09 5.48 -4.84
N TRP A 56 -19.35 4.90 -5.80
CA TRP A 56 -17.96 4.46 -5.66
C TRP A 56 -16.98 5.64 -5.66
N VAL A 57 -17.04 6.43 -4.59
CA VAL A 57 -16.13 7.55 -4.31
C VAL A 57 -15.14 7.18 -3.19
N ASN A 58 -14.15 8.05 -2.95
CA ASN A 58 -13.17 7.86 -1.89
C ASN A 58 -13.88 7.63 -0.54
N GLY A 59 -13.51 6.55 0.17
CA GLY A 59 -14.11 6.18 1.44
C GLY A 59 -15.39 5.33 1.34
N HIS A 60 -15.88 5.02 0.13
CA HIS A 60 -17.07 4.19 -0.05
C HIS A 60 -16.93 2.81 0.62
N LEU A 61 -15.76 2.16 0.53
CA LEU A 61 -15.51 0.91 1.24
C LEU A 61 -15.63 1.02 2.77
N ALA A 62 -15.29 2.17 3.37
CA ALA A 62 -15.47 2.39 4.80
C ALA A 62 -16.94 2.59 5.17
N ALA A 63 -17.72 3.25 4.30
CA ALA A 63 -19.18 3.38 4.46
C ALA A 63 -19.87 2.01 4.33
N VAL A 64 -19.47 1.19 3.36
CA VAL A 64 -19.95 -0.18 3.18
C VAL A 64 -19.56 -1.07 4.37
N ALA A 65 -18.35 -0.93 4.89
CA ALA A 65 -17.93 -1.65 6.10
C ALA A 65 -18.76 -1.26 7.34
N LEU A 66 -19.17 0.01 7.45
CA LEU A 66 -20.08 0.48 8.48
C LEU A 66 -21.50 -0.09 8.30
N GLU A 67 -21.98 -0.15 7.06
CA GLU A 67 -23.31 -0.68 6.72
C GLU A 67 -23.42 -2.19 7.00
N ILE A 68 -22.42 -2.96 6.58
CA ILE A 68 -22.42 -4.43 6.69
C ILE A 68 -22.01 -4.88 8.10
N GLY A 69 -20.95 -4.29 8.66
CA GLY A 69 -20.31 -4.73 9.91
C GLY A 69 -20.62 -3.85 11.12
N GLY A 70 -21.44 -2.81 10.96
CA GLY A 70 -21.83 -1.88 12.02
C GLY A 70 -20.69 -0.94 12.47
N PRO A 71 -20.95 -0.14 13.53
CA PRO A 71 -20.02 0.89 14.03
C PRO A 71 -18.62 0.36 14.37
N TRP A 72 -18.54 -0.89 14.84
CA TRP A 72 -17.27 -1.53 15.17
C TRP A 72 -16.37 -1.70 13.94
N LEU A 73 -16.87 -2.33 12.87
CA LEU A 73 -16.06 -2.60 11.68
C LEU A 73 -15.74 -1.30 10.92
N GLY A 74 -16.69 -0.36 10.86
CA GLY A 74 -16.47 0.96 10.28
C GLY A 74 -15.37 1.74 11.01
N ALA A 75 -15.41 1.80 12.34
CA ALA A 75 -14.40 2.52 13.13
C ALA A 75 -12.99 1.95 12.94
N TRP A 76 -12.83 0.63 12.97
CA TRP A 76 -11.52 -0.01 12.74
C TRP A 76 -11.01 0.19 11.33
N THR A 77 -11.89 0.19 10.33
CA THR A 77 -11.52 0.40 8.93
C THR A 77 -10.99 1.82 8.72
N VAL A 78 -11.67 2.84 9.27
CA VAL A 78 -11.22 4.24 9.20
C VAL A 78 -9.92 4.45 9.97
N PHE A 79 -9.80 3.86 11.17
CA PHE A 79 -8.59 3.94 11.97
C PHE A 79 -7.38 3.30 11.25
N GLY A 80 -7.57 2.10 10.69
CA GLY A 80 -6.56 1.42 9.90
C GLY A 80 -6.15 2.22 8.67
N ALA A 81 -7.12 2.75 7.91
CA ALA A 81 -6.84 3.61 6.76
C ALA A 81 -6.04 4.87 7.14
N GLY A 82 -6.36 5.49 8.28
CA GLY A 82 -5.61 6.64 8.81
C GLY A 82 -4.15 6.30 9.11
N ILE A 83 -3.90 5.18 9.80
CA ILE A 83 -2.54 4.70 10.08
C ILE A 83 -1.79 4.37 8.79
N SER A 84 -2.43 3.68 7.84
CA SER A 84 -1.81 3.34 6.55
C SER A 84 -1.39 4.57 5.77
N ASN A 85 -2.21 5.63 5.74
CA ASN A 85 -1.86 6.87 5.06
C ASN A 85 -0.70 7.59 5.74
N LEU A 86 -0.66 7.62 7.08
CA LEU A 86 0.47 8.20 7.83
C LEU A 86 1.76 7.43 7.58
N ALA A 87 1.70 6.09 7.60
CA ALA A 87 2.85 5.23 7.32
C ALA A 87 3.35 5.42 5.88
N LEU A 88 2.45 5.49 4.90
CA LEU A 88 2.81 5.72 3.50
C LEU A 88 3.50 7.08 3.32
N PHE A 89 2.94 8.13 3.91
CA PHE A 89 3.53 9.46 3.88
C PHE A 89 4.94 9.49 4.48
N GLN A 90 5.12 8.84 5.63
CA GLN A 90 6.44 8.75 6.28
C GLN A 90 7.44 7.94 5.46
N ALA A 91 6.99 6.86 4.81
CA ALA A 91 7.82 6.03 3.94
C ALA A 91 8.28 6.80 2.70
N GLU A 92 7.37 7.52 2.02
CA GLU A 92 7.68 8.35 0.85
C GLU A 92 8.67 9.48 1.22
N MET A 93 8.41 10.24 2.29
CA MET A 93 9.33 11.29 2.72
C MET A 93 10.72 10.75 3.08
N SER A 94 10.79 9.56 3.69
CA SER A 94 12.07 8.93 4.02
C SER A 94 12.83 8.51 2.76
N ALA A 95 12.13 7.91 1.79
CA ALA A 95 12.73 7.49 0.52
C ALA A 95 13.32 8.69 -0.23
N ASP A 96 12.58 9.80 -0.34
CA ASP A 96 13.03 11.03 -1.00
C ASP A 96 14.22 11.65 -0.27
N ALA A 97 14.20 11.69 1.07
CA ALA A 97 15.30 12.20 1.87
C ALA A 97 16.59 11.37 1.67
N PHE A 98 16.48 10.04 1.61
CA PHE A 98 17.64 9.16 1.35
C PHE A 98 18.17 9.33 -0.08
N GLN A 99 17.29 9.48 -1.06
CA GLN A 99 17.71 9.78 -2.44
C GLN A 99 18.46 11.10 -2.52
N LEU A 100 17.95 12.15 -1.88
CA LEU A 100 18.59 13.46 -1.84
C LEU A 100 19.96 13.39 -1.12
N MET A 101 20.04 12.69 0.01
CA MET A 101 21.30 12.43 0.71
C MET A 101 22.31 11.70 -0.18
N GLY A 102 21.86 10.67 -0.92
CA GLY A 102 22.71 9.94 -1.88
C GLY A 102 23.26 10.84 -2.98
N MET A 103 22.46 11.78 -3.50
CA MET A 103 22.91 12.78 -4.47
C MET A 103 23.90 13.78 -3.86
N ALA A 104 23.68 14.21 -2.62
CA ALA A 104 24.58 15.11 -1.90
C ALA A 104 25.95 14.48 -1.67
N GLN A 105 26.00 13.22 -1.22
CA GLN A 105 27.25 12.48 -1.02
C GLN A 105 28.03 12.28 -2.33
N ARG A 106 27.34 12.17 -3.46
CA ARG A 106 27.94 12.06 -4.79
C ARG A 106 28.32 13.41 -5.41
N GLY A 107 28.07 14.52 -4.72
CA GLY A 107 28.42 15.87 -5.17
C GLY A 107 27.51 16.42 -6.28
N TYR A 108 26.33 15.81 -6.49
CA TYR A 108 25.35 16.24 -7.50
C TYR A 108 24.44 17.38 -7.02
N LEU A 109 24.48 17.71 -5.71
CA LEU A 109 23.71 18.82 -5.13
C LEU A 109 24.63 19.99 -4.74
N PRO A 110 24.15 21.25 -4.89
CA PRO A 110 24.92 22.42 -4.49
C PRO A 110 25.21 22.39 -2.98
N LYS A 111 26.45 22.74 -2.60
CA LYS A 111 26.93 22.72 -1.20
C LYS A 111 26.28 23.75 -0.27
N ILE A 112 25.35 24.54 -0.79
CA ILE A 112 24.62 25.58 -0.07
C ILE A 112 23.15 25.17 -0.07
N LEU A 113 22.81 24.26 0.84
CA LEU A 113 21.46 23.93 1.28
C LEU A 113 21.55 23.40 2.70
#